data_AF-F1T7X2-F1
#
_entry.id   AF-F1T7X2-F1
#
_cell.length_a   1.000
_cell.length_b   1.000
_cell.length_c   1.000
_cell.angle_alpha   90.00
_cell.angle_beta   90.00
_cell.angle_gamma   90.00
#
_symmetry.space_group_name_H-M   'P 1'
#
loop_
_entity.id
_entity.type
_entity.pdbx_description
1 polymer ?
#
loop_
_entity_poly.entity_id
_entity_poly.type
_entity_poly.pdbx_seq_one_letter_code
_entity_poly.pdbx_strand_id
1 'polypeptide(L)'
;MGNASKRIEDLLPRDEIDRIIEELTIEEIVLTAYDGWIYGAKTGYAELNLKTGELETGSLDTGGFYASDDYVYVVLYKIDSTTDVVTEDKADEFDDYVLEEMFDWVELDKQKIENELDYIYQYYNSYH
;
A
#
# COMPACT_ATOMS: atom_id res chain seq x y z
N MET A 1 -31.59 2.95 4.84
CA MET A 1 -30.16 3.09 4.52
C MET A 1 -29.45 3.38 5.83
N GLY A 2 -28.86 2.35 6.44
CA GLY A 2 -28.18 2.52 7.72
C GLY A 2 -26.88 3.26 7.47
N ASN A 3 -26.70 4.41 8.11
CA ASN A 3 -25.38 5.01 8.26
C ASN A 3 -24.56 4.00 9.06
N ALA A 4 -23.68 3.25 8.39
CA ALA A 4 -22.58 2.60 9.07
C ALA A 4 -21.73 3.75 9.65
N SER A 5 -21.88 4.00 10.94
CA SER A 5 -21.00 4.89 11.69
C SER A 5 -19.58 4.37 11.47
N LYS A 6 -18.76 5.05 10.66
CA LYS A 6 -17.32 4.76 10.57
C LYS A 6 -16.74 5.10 11.94
N ARG A 7 -16.49 4.09 12.79
CA ARG A 7 -16.02 4.30 14.17
C ARG A 7 -14.54 3.95 14.26
N ILE A 8 -13.80 4.73 15.04
CA ILE A 8 -12.40 4.41 15.31
C ILE A 8 -12.24 3.05 16.02
N GLU A 9 -13.27 2.64 16.77
CA GLU A 9 -13.39 1.33 17.41
C GLU A 9 -13.31 0.16 16.41
N ASP A 10 -13.52 0.42 15.13
CA ASP A 10 -13.38 -0.60 14.08
C ASP A 10 -11.91 -0.79 13.66
N LEU A 11 -11.03 0.20 13.89
CA LEU A 11 -9.62 0.14 13.53
C LEU A 11 -8.79 -0.43 14.69
N LEU A 12 -7.66 -1.05 14.36
CA LEU A 12 -6.63 -1.39 15.33
C LEU A 12 -6.10 -0.10 16.00
N PRO A 13 -5.57 -0.18 17.23
CA PRO A 13 -4.89 0.94 17.86
C PRO A 13 -3.68 1.41 17.04
N ARG A 14 -3.39 2.72 17.07
CA ARG A 14 -2.24 3.30 16.36
C ARG A 14 -0.92 2.61 16.70
N ASP A 15 -0.65 2.43 17.99
CA ASP A 15 0.57 1.76 18.46
C ASP A 15 0.69 0.30 17.99
N GLU A 16 -0.41 -0.35 17.61
CA GLU A 16 -0.40 -1.70 17.03
C GLU A 16 -0.06 -1.65 15.54
N ILE A 17 -0.63 -0.69 14.80
CA ILE A 17 -0.30 -0.44 13.39
C ILE A 17 1.18 -0.07 13.23
N ASP A 18 1.71 0.79 14.10
CA ASP A 18 3.12 1.19 14.04
C ASP A 18 4.05 -0.03 14.22
N ARG A 19 3.71 -0.96 15.13
CA ARG A 19 4.47 -2.21 15.29
C ARG A 19 4.41 -3.10 14.07
N ILE A 20 3.23 -3.23 13.47
CA ILE A 20 3.07 -4.04 12.25
C ILE A 20 3.94 -3.46 11.13
N ILE A 21 3.93 -2.15 10.93
CA ILE A 21 4.77 -1.49 9.92
C ILE A 21 6.27 -1.67 10.21
N GLU A 22 6.67 -1.66 11.49
CA GLU A 22 8.06 -1.92 11.89
C GLU A 22 8.51 -3.38 11.68
N GLU A 23 7.57 -4.33 11.73
CA GLU A 23 7.83 -5.77 11.53
C GLU A 23 7.85 -6.17 10.05
N LEU A 24 7.17 -5.42 9.18
CA LEU A 24 7.16 -5.66 7.74
C LEU A 24 8.53 -5.41 7.10
N THR A 25 8.96 -6.36 6.28
CA THR A 25 10.17 -6.21 5.46
C THR A 25 9.89 -5.43 4.18
N ILE A 26 10.92 -4.75 3.66
CA ILE A 26 10.84 -4.10 2.35
C ILE A 26 10.49 -5.11 1.25
N GLU A 27 11.02 -6.34 1.35
CA GLU A 27 10.73 -7.44 0.44
C GLU A 27 9.23 -7.75 0.40
N GLU A 28 8.58 -7.98 1.55
CA GLU A 28 7.14 -8.24 1.62
C GLU A 28 6.31 -7.11 1.02
N ILE A 29 6.69 -5.86 1.31
CA ILE A 29 6.00 -4.67 0.80
C ILE A 29 6.14 -4.55 -0.72
N VAL A 30 7.35 -4.72 -1.25
CA VAL A 30 7.60 -4.60 -2.69
C VAL A 30 6.95 -5.75 -3.46
N LEU A 31 7.05 -6.99 -2.97
CA LEU A 31 6.38 -8.14 -3.57
C LEU A 31 4.87 -7.95 -3.62
N THR A 32 4.26 -7.44 -2.54
CA THR A 32 2.81 -7.19 -2.50
C THR A 32 2.38 -6.16 -3.55
N ALA A 33 3.13 -5.06 -3.69
CA ALA A 33 2.84 -4.07 -4.72
C ALA A 33 3.05 -4.65 -6.12
N TYR A 34 4.09 -5.45 -6.29
CA TYR A 34 4.46 -6.08 -7.55
C TYR A 34 3.38 -7.07 -8.04
N ASP A 35 2.80 -7.87 -7.14
CA ASP A 35 1.68 -8.78 -7.45
C ASP A 35 0.46 -8.07 -8.05
N GLY A 36 0.25 -6.80 -7.70
CA GLY A 36 -0.84 -5.96 -8.22
C GLY A 36 -0.47 -5.16 -9.48
N TRP A 37 0.81 -5.17 -9.88
CA TRP A 37 1.34 -4.32 -10.93
C TRP A 37 1.38 -5.01 -12.30
N ILE A 38 1.10 -4.23 -13.37
CA ILE A 38 1.28 -4.68 -14.75
C ILE A 38 1.83 -3.51 -15.57
N TYR A 39 3.01 -3.67 -16.16
CA TYR A 39 3.65 -2.66 -16.99
C TYR A 39 2.69 -2.10 -18.06
N GLY A 40 2.60 -0.77 -18.12
CA GLY A 40 1.75 -0.03 -19.07
C GLY A 40 0.25 -0.19 -18.85
N ALA A 41 -0.21 -0.96 -17.85
CA ALA A 41 -1.62 -1.31 -17.68
C ALA A 41 -2.15 -1.04 -16.26
N LYS A 42 -1.45 -1.49 -15.22
CA LYS A 42 -1.90 -1.41 -13.82
C LYS A 42 -0.82 -0.87 -12.91
N THR A 43 -1.21 0.07 -12.05
CA THR A 43 -0.41 0.47 -10.91
C THR A 43 -0.63 -0.53 -9.78
N GLY A 44 0.46 -1.01 -9.19
CA GLY A 44 0.42 -1.93 -8.06
C GLY A 44 0.66 -1.19 -6.74
N TYR A 45 -0.08 -1.57 -5.71
CA TYR A 45 -0.04 -0.98 -4.39
C TYR A 45 0.17 -2.05 -3.33
N ALA A 46 1.00 -1.72 -2.35
CA ALA A 46 1.05 -2.45 -1.08
C ALA A 46 0.33 -1.60 -0.04
N GLU A 47 -0.79 -2.13 0.47
CA GLU A 47 -1.70 -1.41 1.36
C GLU A 47 -1.83 -2.18 2.67
N LEU A 48 -1.74 -1.49 3.80
CA LEU A 48 -1.98 -2.09 5.11
C LEU A 48 -3.43 -1.85 5.51
N ASN A 49 -4.17 -2.93 5.78
CA ASN A 49 -5.52 -2.88 6.29
C ASN A 49 -5.51 -2.55 7.79
N LEU A 50 -5.99 -1.37 8.15
CA LEU A 50 -6.02 -0.86 9.51
C LEU A 50 -7.04 -1.57 10.42
N LYS A 51 -7.92 -2.43 9.91
CA LYS A 51 -8.82 -3.27 10.71
C LYS A 51 -8.21 -4.62 11.07
N THR A 52 -7.49 -5.22 10.13
CA THR A 52 -6.98 -6.59 10.27
C THR A 52 -5.49 -6.64 10.55
N GLY A 53 -4.75 -5.58 10.23
CA GLY A 53 -3.30 -5.54 10.26
C GLY A 53 -2.65 -6.30 9.10
N GLU A 54 -3.43 -6.73 8.11
CA GLU A 54 -2.93 -7.52 6.98
C GLU A 54 -2.40 -6.62 5.87
N LEU A 55 -1.26 -7.01 5.30
CA LEU A 55 -0.69 -6.42 4.10
C LEU A 55 -1.45 -6.99 2.88
N GLU A 56 -2.09 -6.12 2.12
CA GLU A 56 -2.95 -6.45 0.99
C GLU A 56 -2.42 -5.81 -0.29
N THR A 57 -2.65 -6.50 -1.41
CA THR A 57 -2.33 -5.97 -2.75
C THR A 57 -3.51 -5.19 -3.31
N GLY A 58 -3.25 -3.96 -3.72
CA GLY A 58 -4.17 -3.11 -4.48
C GLY A 58 -3.73 -3.03 -5.94
N SER A 59 -4.67 -3.04 -6.88
CA SER A 59 -4.38 -2.78 -8.30
C SER A 59 -5.37 -1.78 -8.87
N LEU A 60 -4.88 -0.74 -9.54
CA LEU A 60 -5.72 0.17 -10.32
C LEU A 60 -5.33 0.16 -11.79
N ASP A 61 -6.34 0.03 -12.64
CA ASP A 61 -6.22 0.23 -14.08
C ASP A 61 -5.89 1.70 -14.39
N THR A 62 -5.24 1.93 -15.53
CA THR A 62 -4.98 3.28 -16.07
C THR A 62 -6.28 4.07 -16.25
N GLY A 63 -6.50 5.06 -15.37
CA GLY A 63 -7.69 5.91 -15.36
C GLY A 63 -8.70 5.62 -14.23
N GLY A 64 -8.44 4.60 -13.41
CA GLY A 64 -9.15 4.38 -12.16
C GLY A 64 -8.74 5.41 -11.11
N PHE A 65 -9.70 6.10 -10.52
CA PHE A 65 -9.50 6.83 -9.27
C PHE A 65 -9.73 5.87 -8.11
N TYR A 66 -8.85 5.85 -7.11
CA TYR A 66 -9.20 5.36 -5.78
C TYR A 66 -10.36 6.24 -5.29
N ALA A 67 -11.60 5.77 -5.47
CA ALA A 67 -12.66 6.16 -4.56
C ALA A 67 -12.32 5.42 -3.26
N SER A 68 -11.57 6.12 -2.41
CA SER A 68 -11.22 5.78 -1.03
C SER A 68 -12.47 5.68 -0.18
N ASP A 69 -13.36 4.74 -0.54
CA ASP A 69 -14.61 4.55 0.17
C ASP A 69 -14.40 3.84 1.50
N ASP A 70 -13.19 3.39 1.82
CA ASP A 70 -12.84 3.03 3.19
C ASP A 70 -11.47 3.59 3.56
N TYR A 71 -11.48 4.60 4.44
CA TYR A 71 -10.33 5.14 5.20
C TYR A 71 -9.74 4.08 6.14
N VAL A 72 -9.67 2.83 5.68
CA VAL A 72 -9.32 1.63 6.41
C VAL A 72 -7.96 1.12 5.92
N TYR A 73 -7.37 1.75 4.91
CA TYR A 73 -6.10 1.33 4.34
C TYR A 73 -5.11 2.50 4.38
N VAL A 74 -3.84 2.18 4.59
CA VAL A 74 -2.72 3.10 4.35
C VAL A 74 -1.82 2.51 3.27
N VAL A 75 -1.37 3.34 2.32
CA VAL A 75 -0.48 2.89 1.24
C VAL A 75 0.96 2.93 1.75
N LEU A 76 1.60 1.77 1.81
CA LEU A 76 3.01 1.68 2.20
C LEU A 76 3.93 1.89 1.00
N TYR A 77 3.57 1.35 -0.16
CA TYR A 77 4.37 1.46 -1.37
C TYR A 77 3.51 1.39 -2.64
N LYS A 78 4.01 1.98 -3.72
CA LYS A 78 3.36 2.02 -5.03
C LYS A 78 4.39 1.82 -6.13
N ILE A 79 4.07 0.94 -7.09
CA ILE A 79 4.78 0.82 -8.37
C ILE A 79 3.86 1.41 -9.45
N ASP A 80 4.26 2.54 -10.05
CA ASP A 80 3.46 3.16 -11.11
C ASP A 80 3.43 2.27 -12.35
N SER A 81 2.29 2.21 -13.04
CA SER A 81 2.18 1.47 -14.32
C SER A 81 3.22 1.87 -15.36
N THR A 82 3.77 3.08 -15.26
CA THR A 82 4.81 3.61 -16.15
C THR A 82 6.22 3.47 -15.59
N THR A 83 6.39 2.97 -14.37
CA THR A 83 7.72 2.68 -13.81
C THR A 83 8.36 1.60 -14.66
N ASP A 84 9.48 1.96 -15.28
CA ASP A 84 10.32 1.05 -16.03
C ASP A 84 11.12 0.19 -15.04
N VAL A 85 10.48 -0.85 -14.51
CA VAL A 85 11.14 -1.90 -13.72
C VAL A 85 11.64 -3.05 -14.61
N VAL A 86 11.32 -3.01 -15.91
CA VAL A 86 11.60 -4.07 -16.88
C VAL A 86 12.49 -3.49 -17.97
N THR A 87 13.80 -3.59 -17.82
CA THR A 87 14.68 -3.35 -18.97
C THR A 87 14.24 -4.25 -20.14
N GLU A 88 14.03 -3.68 -21.33
CA GLU A 88 13.46 -4.33 -22.53
C GLU A 88 14.07 -5.70 -22.88
N ASP A 89 15.28 -6.00 -22.38
CA ASP A 89 16.02 -7.25 -22.61
C ASP A 89 15.65 -8.41 -21.67
N LYS A 90 14.80 -8.23 -20.65
CA LYS A 90 14.54 -9.24 -19.60
C LYS A 90 13.07 -9.63 -19.39
N ALA A 91 12.17 -9.26 -20.30
CA ALA A 91 10.73 -9.55 -20.17
C ALA A 91 10.37 -11.05 -20.12
N ASP A 92 11.27 -11.93 -20.57
CA ASP A 92 11.10 -13.40 -20.50
C ASP A 92 11.85 -14.04 -19.31
N GLU A 93 12.73 -13.28 -18.64
CA GLU A 93 13.51 -13.64 -17.44
C GLU A 93 13.09 -12.73 -16.28
N PHE A 94 11.78 -12.74 -15.95
CA PHE A 94 11.22 -12.08 -14.77
C PHE A 94 11.63 -12.80 -13.47
N ASP A 95 12.90 -13.15 -13.38
CA ASP A 95 13.56 -13.83 -12.29
C ASP A 95 13.86 -12.84 -11.16
N ASP A 96 13.96 -13.40 -9.96
CA ASP A 96 14.33 -12.83 -8.67
C ASP A 96 15.31 -11.63 -8.71
N TYR A 97 16.18 -11.55 -9.73
CA TYR A 97 17.11 -10.45 -9.97
C TYR A 97 16.47 -9.05 -10.07
N VAL A 98 15.32 -8.90 -10.76
CA VAL A 98 14.65 -7.57 -10.86
C VAL A 98 14.08 -7.15 -9.51
N LEU A 99 13.55 -8.12 -8.75
CA LEU A 99 13.02 -7.90 -7.41
C LEU A 99 14.13 -7.57 -6.41
N GLU A 100 15.26 -8.27 -6.47
CA GLU A 100 16.45 -7.97 -5.67
C GLU A 100 16.92 -6.53 -5.89
N GLU A 101 17.01 -6.07 -7.14
CA GLU A 101 17.37 -4.67 -7.41
C GLU A 101 16.31 -3.72 -6.84
N MET A 102 15.01 -4.02 -6.98
CA MET A 102 13.97 -3.17 -6.39
C MET A 102 14.10 -3.08 -4.86
N PHE A 103 14.44 -4.16 -4.16
CA PHE A 103 14.61 -4.13 -2.70
C PHE A 103 15.73 -3.20 -2.25
N ASP A 104 16.82 -3.11 -3.03
CA ASP A 104 17.98 -2.27 -2.71
C ASP A 104 17.71 -0.77 -2.88
N TRP A 105 16.79 -0.39 -3.78
CA TRP A 105 16.49 1.03 -4.08
C TRP A 105 15.25 1.56 -3.38
N VAL A 106 14.42 0.70 -2.80
CA VAL A 106 13.16 1.12 -2.17
C VAL A 106 13.42 1.70 -0.78
N GLU A 107 13.17 3.00 -0.66
CA GLU A 107 13.08 3.69 0.61
C GLU A 107 11.60 4.07 0.84
N LEU A 108 11.01 3.56 1.92
CA LEU A 108 9.66 3.95 2.31
C LEU A 108 9.65 5.42 2.73
N ASP A 109 8.71 6.19 2.18
CA ASP A 109 8.45 7.55 2.65
C ASP A 109 7.68 7.50 3.97
N LYS A 110 8.41 7.21 5.05
CA LYS A 110 7.85 7.07 6.40
C LYS A 110 7.07 8.32 6.81
N GLN A 111 7.57 9.51 6.46
CA GLN A 111 6.89 10.76 6.79
C GLN A 111 5.52 10.85 6.12
N LYS A 112 5.41 10.42 4.85
CA LYS A 112 4.13 10.37 4.15
C LYS A 112 3.18 9.35 4.80
N ILE A 113 3.67 8.15 5.13
CA ILE A 113 2.87 7.10 5.79
C ILE A 113 2.33 7.62 7.14
N GLU A 114 3.18 8.23 7.96
CA GLU A 114 2.82 8.84 9.24
C GLU A 114 1.74 9.91 9.08
N ASN A 115 1.89 10.80 8.09
CA ASN A 115 0.91 11.85 7.81
C ASN A 115 -0.45 11.26 7.37
N GLU A 116 -0.45 10.19 6.58
CA GLU A 116 -1.67 9.50 6.15
C GLU A 116 -2.35 8.81 7.34
N LEU A 117 -1.59 8.11 8.19
CA LEU A 117 -2.10 7.51 9.42
C LEU A 117 -2.72 8.57 10.33
N ASP A 118 -2.00 9.66 10.62
CA ASP A 118 -2.51 10.75 11.45
C ASP A 118 -3.83 11.31 10.89
N TYR A 119 -3.90 11.52 9.59
CA TYR A 119 -5.11 11.98 8.94
C TYR A 119 -6.27 10.99 9.08
N ILE A 120 -6.03 9.69 8.87
CA ILE A 120 -7.05 8.64 9.02
C ILE A 120 -7.56 8.58 10.47
N TYR A 121 -6.68 8.51 11.45
CA TYR A 121 -7.07 8.43 12.86
C TYR A 121 -7.75 9.72 13.34
N GLN A 122 -7.35 10.90 12.85
CA GLN A 122 -8.07 12.14 13.12
C GLN A 122 -9.47 12.16 12.47
N TYR A 123 -9.58 11.70 11.22
CA TYR A 123 -10.86 11.62 10.52
C TYR A 123 -11.85 10.77 11.31
N TYR A 124 -11.46 9.56 11.73
CA TYR A 124 -12.32 8.68 12.54
C TYR A 124 -12.64 9.24 13.94
N ASN A 125 -11.73 9.98 14.56
CA ASN A 125 -11.99 10.67 15.82
C ASN A 125 -12.97 11.85 15.68
N SER A 126 -13.03 12.50 14.51
CA SER A 126 -13.83 13.71 14.29
C SER A 126 -15.34 13.47 14.11
N TYR A 127 -15.76 12.21 13.92
CA TYR A 127 -17.18 11.82 13.85
C TYR A 127 -17.78 11.44 15.21
N HIS A 128 -17.13 11.83 16.31
CA HIS A 128 -17.62 11.71 17.68
C HIS A 128 -18.31 12.99 18.19
#